data_AF-A0A0S4TRG6-F1
#
_entry.id   AF-A0A0S4TRG6-F1
#
_cell.length_a   1.000
_cell.length_b   1.000
_cell.length_c   1.000
_cell.angle_alpha   90.00
_cell.angle_beta   90.00
_cell.angle_gamma   90.00
#
_symmetry.space_group_name_H-M   'P 1'
#
loop_
_entity.id
_entity.type
_entity.pdbx_description
1 polymer ?
#
loop_
_entity_poly.entity_id
_entity_poly.type
_entity_poly.pdbx_seq_one_letter_code
_entity_poly.pdbx_strand_id
1 'polypeptide(L)' 'MDTIRMVATVVTLAAALAGCGERAQTAFASHRKDDAPAYKGAEGDPFMAKDWTPGDRTSWENQIRARGQYQNEYNRTP' A
#
# COMPACT_ATOMS: atom_id res chain seq x y z
N MET A 1 -0.67 -46.50 26.15
CA MET A 1 -0.31 -45.97 24.80
C MET A 1 -1.48 -45.17 24.21
N ASP A 2 -2.72 -45.56 24.47
CA ASP A 2 -3.91 -44.91 23.88
C ASP A 2 -4.20 -43.52 24.44
N THR A 3 -3.95 -43.29 25.72
CA THR A 3 -4.04 -41.95 26.34
C THR A 3 -3.02 -40.97 25.75
N ILE A 4 -1.79 -41.42 25.48
CA ILE A 4 -0.75 -40.58 24.87
C ILE A 4 -1.14 -40.21 23.42
N ARG A 5 -1.70 -41.17 22.66
CA ARG A 5 -2.19 -40.93 21.30
C ARG A 5 -3.37 -39.95 21.28
N MET A 6 -4.31 -40.10 22.20
CA MET A 6 -5.47 -39.21 22.31
C MET A 6 -5.04 -37.77 22.63
N VAL A 7 -4.14 -37.60 23.59
CA VAL A 7 -3.62 -36.26 23.95
C VAL A 7 -2.88 -35.63 22.77
N ALA A 8 -2.05 -36.39 22.05
CA ALA A 8 -1.34 -35.89 20.87
C ALA A 8 -2.30 -35.40 19.76
N THR A 9 -3.38 -36.14 19.50
CA THR A 9 -4.39 -35.75 18.50
C THR A 9 -5.11 -34.46 18.89
N VAL A 10 -5.52 -34.32 20.16
CA VAL A 10 -6.22 -33.13 20.65
C VAL A 10 -5.34 -31.89 20.56
N VAL A 11 -4.07 -31.99 20.95
CA VAL A 11 -3.12 -30.86 20.87
C VAL A 11 -2.89 -30.42 19.42
N THR A 12 -2.78 -31.38 18.50
CA THR A 12 -2.57 -31.07 17.07
C THR A 12 -3.77 -30.36 16.47
N LEU A 13 -4.99 -30.80 16.79
CA LEU A 13 -6.22 -30.16 16.33
C LEU A 13 -6.39 -28.74 16.91
N ALA A 14 -6.07 -28.55 18.19
CA ALA A 14 -6.14 -27.23 18.82
C ALA A 14 -5.16 -26.23 18.17
N ALA A 15 -3.94 -26.66 17.82
CA ALA A 15 -2.95 -25.83 17.15
C ALA A 15 -3.39 -25.41 15.74
N ALA A 16 -4.07 -26.29 15.00
CA ALA A 16 -4.57 -25.98 13.65
C ALA A 16 -5.66 -24.88 13.64
N LEU A 17 -6.45 -24.78 14.70
CA LEU A 17 -7.49 -23.74 14.83
C LEU A 17 -6.94 -22.36 15.21
N ALA A 18 -5.68 -22.27 15.66
CA ALA A 18 -5.06 -21.00 16.05
C ALA A 18 -4.89 -20.03 14.86
N GLY A 19 -4.96 -20.51 13.61
CA GLY A 19 -4.91 -19.68 12.42
C GLY A 19 -6.11 -18.75 12.21
N CYS A 20 -7.26 -19.04 12.82
CA CYS A 20 -8.45 -18.17 12.76
C CYS A 20 -8.51 -17.13 13.90
N GLY A 21 -7.54 -17.13 14.82
CA GLY A 21 -7.51 -16.25 15.99
C GLY A 21 -6.67 -14.99 15.83
N GLU A 22 -6.18 -14.69 14.62
CA GLU A 22 -5.40 -13.48 14.42
C GLU A 22 -6.24 -12.22 14.68
N ARG A 23 -5.61 -11.19 15.25
CA ARG A 23 -6.26 -9.88 15.36
C ARG A 23 -6.42 -9.35 13.96
N ALA A 24 -7.57 -8.75 13.65
CA ALA A 24 -7.79 -8.09 12.37
C ALA A 24 -6.58 -7.20 12.02
N GLN A 25 -5.92 -7.50 10.90
CA GLN A 25 -4.89 -6.64 10.30
C GLN A 25 -5.54 -5.36 9.78
N THR A 26 -5.98 -4.50 10.69
CA THR A 26 -6.38 -3.15 10.36
C THR A 26 -5.12 -2.30 10.25
N ALA A 27 -5.09 -1.36 9.31
CA ALA A 27 -4.05 -0.35 9.28
C ALA A 27 -4.22 0.56 10.51
N PHE A 28 -3.60 0.18 11.63
CA PHE A 28 -3.60 0.98 12.84
C PHE A 28 -3.00 2.35 12.52
N ALA A 29 -3.64 3.43 13.00
CA ALA A 29 -3.17 4.79 12.77
C ALA A 29 -1.72 5.01 13.27
N SER A 30 -1.31 4.31 14.32
CA SER A 30 0.07 4.29 14.83
C SER A 30 1.10 3.65 13.89
N HIS A 31 0.64 2.84 12.92
CA HIS A 31 1.45 2.21 11.88
C HIS A 31 1.32 2.93 10.53
N ARG A 32 0.38 3.87 10.39
CA ARG A 32 0.37 4.80 9.25
C ARG A 32 1.46 5.83 9.50
N LYS A 33 2.52 5.77 8.68
CA LYS A 33 3.40 6.92 8.54
C LYS A 33 2.57 8.05 7.93
N ASP A 34 2.69 9.26 8.45
CA ASP A 34 2.19 10.43 7.76
C ASP A 34 2.90 10.48 6.41
N ASP A 35 2.14 10.26 5.34
CA ASP A 35 2.71 10.24 4.00
C ASP A 35 3.36 11.59 3.73
N ALA A 36 4.63 11.55 3.30
CA ALA A 36 5.29 12.76 2.84
C ALA A 36 4.46 13.38 1.70
N PRO A 37 4.33 14.71 1.63
CA PRO A 37 3.60 15.34 0.55
C PRO A 37 4.14 14.87 -0.81
N ALA A 38 3.26 14.46 -1.73
CA ALA A 38 3.66 13.83 -2.99
C ALA A 38 4.62 14.69 -3.84
N TYR A 39 4.51 16.03 -3.75
CA TYR A 39 5.41 16.95 -4.44
C TYR A 39 6.85 16.93 -3.91
N LYS A 40 7.15 16.31 -2.75
CA LYS A 40 8.53 16.11 -2.31
C LYS A 40 9.30 15.17 -3.24
N GLY A 41 8.59 14.30 -3.99
CA GLY A 41 9.20 13.33 -4.89
C GLY A 41 10.02 12.28 -4.15
N ALA A 42 10.58 11.36 -4.92
CA ALA A 42 11.54 10.38 -4.45
C ALA A 42 12.92 10.77 -5.02
N GLU A 43 13.75 11.40 -4.19
CA GLU A 43 15.09 11.83 -4.59
C GLU A 43 15.93 10.62 -5.04
N GLY A 44 16.52 10.71 -6.24
CA GLY A 44 17.33 9.63 -6.81
C GLY A 44 16.54 8.46 -7.41
N ASP A 45 15.21 8.50 -7.41
CA ASP A 45 14.39 7.47 -8.05
C ASP A 45 14.37 7.64 -9.59
N PRO A 46 14.88 6.66 -10.37
CA PRO A 46 14.92 6.77 -11.83
C PRO A 46 13.53 6.66 -12.49
N PHE A 47 12.50 6.25 -11.75
CA PHE A 47 11.13 6.10 -12.24
C PHE A 47 10.26 7.33 -11.98
N MET A 48 10.82 8.38 -11.36
CA MET A 48 10.11 9.63 -11.19
C MET A 48 9.74 10.23 -12.55
N ALA A 49 8.50 10.72 -12.66
CA ALA A 49 8.04 11.37 -13.87
C ALA A 49 9.00 12.52 -14.25
N LYS A 50 9.38 12.58 -15.53
CA LYS A 50 10.13 13.71 -16.09
C LYS A 50 9.26 14.98 -16.15
N ASP A 51 9.90 16.12 -16.35
CA ASP A 51 9.29 17.44 -16.60
C ASP A 51 8.63 18.15 -15.39
N TRP A 52 8.96 17.74 -14.16
CA TRP A 52 8.64 18.48 -12.93
C TRP A 52 9.78 18.39 -11.90
N THR A 53 9.79 19.27 -10.91
CA THR A 53 10.89 19.39 -9.94
C THR A 53 10.50 18.88 -8.54
N PRO A 54 11.25 17.93 -7.94
CA PRO A 54 11.05 17.52 -6.55
C PRO A 54 11.12 18.71 -5.58
N GLY A 55 10.17 18.77 -4.65
CA GLY A 55 10.01 19.86 -3.70
C GLY A 55 9.21 21.05 -4.24
N ASP A 56 9.01 21.18 -5.55
CA ASP A 56 8.20 22.23 -6.15
C ASP A 56 6.74 21.77 -6.30
N ARG A 57 5.88 22.26 -5.40
CA ARG A 57 4.45 21.98 -5.40
C ARG A 57 3.75 22.45 -6.68
N THR A 58 4.07 23.64 -7.17
CA THR A 58 3.40 24.20 -8.34
C THR A 58 3.77 23.44 -9.61
N SER A 59 5.05 23.08 -9.75
CA SER A 59 5.53 22.22 -10.83
C SER A 59 4.81 20.86 -10.82
N TRP A 60 4.71 20.23 -9.64
CA TRP A 60 3.99 18.96 -9.46
C TRP A 60 2.49 19.07 -9.83
N GLU A 61 1.78 20.09 -9.32
CA GLU A 61 0.36 20.30 -9.61
C GLU A 61 0.11 20.51 -11.12
N ASN A 62 1.00 21.26 -11.79
CA ASN A 62 0.94 21.44 -13.24
C ASN A 62 1.15 20.12 -14.00
N GLN A 63 2.10 19.30 -13.58
CA GLN A 63 2.36 17.99 -14.18
C GLN A 63 1.15 17.05 -14.06
N ILE A 64 0.51 17.02 -12.89
CA ILE A 64 -0.71 16.22 -12.66
C ILE A 64 -1.87 16.73 -13.54
N ARG A 65 -2.07 18.04 -13.60
CA ARG A 65 -3.09 18.65 -14.46
C ARG A 65 -2.86 18.32 -15.93
N ALA A 66 -1.64 18.45 -16.43
CA ALA A 66 -1.29 18.12 -17.81
C ALA A 66 -1.55 16.63 -18.13
N ARG A 67 -1.20 15.72 -17.21
CA ARG A 67 -1.51 14.29 -17.36
C ARG A 67 -3.00 14.04 -17.46
N GLY A 68 -3.81 14.69 -16.61
CA GLY A 68 -5.26 14.58 -16.65
C GLY A 68 -5.84 15.04 -17.99
N GLN A 69 -5.34 16.13 -18.55
CA GLN A 69 -5.80 16.62 -19.85
C GLN A 69 -5.44 15.68 -21.00
N TYR A 70 -4.28 15.02 -20.96
CA TYR A 70 -3.89 14.03 -21.97
C TYR A 70 -4.73 12.74 -21.93
N GLN A 71 -5.21 12.39 -20.74
CA GLN A 71 -6.10 11.25 -20.53
C GLN A 71 -7.57 11.57 -20.76
N ASN A 72 -7.92 12.83 -21.00
CA ASN A 72 -9.30 13.25 -21.19
C ASN A 72 -9.77 13.00 -22.63
N GLU A 73 -10.71 12.07 -22.81
CA GLU A 73 -11.31 11.76 -24.13
C GLU A 73 -12.06 12.94 -24.76
N TYR A 74 -12.60 13.87 -23.97
CA TYR A 74 -13.24 15.07 -24.51
C TYR A 74 -12.26 15.97 -25.27
N ASN A 75 -10.96 15.89 -24.96
CA ASN A 75 -9.92 16.63 -25.68
C ASN A 75 -9.45 15.88 -26.95
N ARG A 76 -9.92 14.66 -27.20
CA ARG A 76 -9.54 13.81 -28.34
C ARG A 76 -10.55 13.86 -29.49
N THR A 77 -11.47 14.82 -29.47
CA THR A 77 -12.42 15.03 -30.57
C THR A 77 -11.69 15.31 -31.89
N PRO A 78 -12.17 14.80 -33.04
CA PRO A 78 -11.52 14.94 -34.34
C PRO A 78 -11.29 16.39 -34.79
#